data_AF-A0A6G3R965-F1
#
_entry.id   AF-A0A6G3R965-F1
#
_cell.length_a   1.000
_cell.length_b   1.000
_cell.length_c   1.000
_cell.angle_alpha   90.00
_cell.angle_beta   90.00
_cell.angle_gamma   90.00
#
_symmetry.space_group_name_H-M   'P 1'
#
loop_
_entity.id
_entity.type
_entity.pdbx_description
1 polymer ?
#
loop_
_entity_poly.entity_id
_entity_poly.type
_entity_poly.pdbx_seq_one_letter_code
_entity_poly.pdbx_strand_id
1 'polypeptide(L)'
;MDRLDRRSADFTLRTLDPLTDSELVHTWVTHPRAEHWMTRDATLTDVERAYMAIAASGHREAYLGLCEGVPSFLVEWYDLRELSAGQGTCGEA
;
A
#
# COMPACT_ATOMS: atom_id res chain seq x y z
N MET A 1 23.62 0.05 34.83
CA MET A 1 23.74 -0.46 33.45
C MET A 1 22.45 -1.22 33.17
N ASP A 2 21.37 -0.46 32.95
CA ASP A 2 20.01 -0.98 32.87
C ASP A 2 19.57 -0.96 31.39
N ARG A 3 19.57 -2.16 30.83
CA ARG A 3 18.73 -2.71 29.75
C ARG A 3 18.13 -1.72 28.73
N LEU A 4 18.83 -1.54 27.60
CA LEU A 4 18.17 -1.21 26.33
C LEU A 4 17.56 -2.50 25.77
N ASP A 5 16.49 -3.01 26.39
CA ASP A 5 15.54 -3.90 25.71
C ASP A 5 14.72 -3.07 24.72
N ARG A 6 15.41 -2.47 23.75
CA ARG A 6 14.76 -1.76 22.65
C ARG A 6 14.40 -2.84 21.65
N ARG A 7 13.19 -3.40 21.81
CA ARG A 7 12.58 -4.34 20.85
C ARG A 7 12.82 -3.82 19.44
N SER A 8 13.82 -4.37 18.78
CA SER A 8 14.14 -4.06 17.39
C SER A 8 13.34 -5.08 16.60
N ALA A 9 12.12 -4.71 16.21
CA ALA A 9 11.33 -5.55 15.32
C ALA A 9 11.99 -5.52 13.94
N ASP A 10 12.05 -6.68 13.30
CA ASP A 10 12.51 -6.79 11.91
C ASP A 10 11.42 -6.26 10.97
N PHE A 11 11.84 -5.43 10.02
CA PHE A 11 10.95 -4.89 9.00
C PHE A 11 11.48 -5.26 7.61
N THR A 12 10.63 -5.93 6.82
CA THR A 12 10.93 -6.28 5.43
C THR A 12 9.88 -5.71 4.50
N LEU A 13 10.28 -5.43 3.26
CA LEU A 13 9.37 -5.03 2.19
C LEU A 13 9.34 -6.15 1.16
N ARG A 14 8.15 -6.48 0.67
CA ARG A 14 7.96 -7.31 -0.52
C ARG A 14 7.03 -6.63 -1.49
N THR A 15 7.20 -6.91 -2.78
CA THR A 15 6.25 -6.46 -3.81
C THR A 15 4.85 -6.97 -3.48
N LEU A 16 3.86 -6.09 -3.63
CA LEU A 16 2.45 -6.44 -3.49
C LEU A 16 2.03 -7.27 -4.71
N ASP A 17 1.39 -8.41 -4.47
CA ASP A 17 0.78 -9.23 -5.51
C ASP A 17 -0.73 -8.95 -5.58
N PRO A 18 -1.24 -8.36 -6.67
CA PRO A 18 -2.65 -7.97 -6.74
C PRO A 18 -3.63 -9.15 -6.65
N LEU A 19 -3.21 -10.37 -6.99
CA LEU A 19 -4.11 -11.53 -6.95
C LEU A 19 -4.21 -12.12 -5.54
N THR A 20 -3.14 -12.09 -4.76
CA THR A 20 -3.11 -12.70 -3.43
C THR A 20 -3.31 -11.70 -2.29
N ASP A 21 -2.95 -10.43 -2.49
CA ASP A 21 -2.92 -9.45 -1.41
C ASP A 21 -4.12 -8.49 -1.39
N SER A 22 -4.93 -8.47 -2.45
CA SER A 22 -6.02 -7.50 -2.57
C SER A 22 -7.08 -7.63 -1.49
N GLU A 23 -7.37 -8.85 -0.97
CA GLU A 23 -8.31 -9.03 0.15
C GLU A 23 -7.80 -8.36 1.44
N LEU A 24 -6.50 -8.51 1.71
CA LEU A 24 -5.86 -7.89 2.87
C LEU A 24 -5.87 -6.36 2.73
N VAL A 25 -5.49 -5.86 1.57
CA VAL A 25 -5.42 -4.42 1.32
C VAL A 25 -6.81 -3.80 1.31
N HIS A 26 -7.81 -4.49 0.75
CA HIS A 26 -9.22 -4.09 0.80
C HIS A 26 -9.69 -3.88 2.24
N THR A 27 -9.33 -4.79 3.14
CA THR A 27 -9.65 -4.66 4.58
C THR A 27 -9.02 -3.41 5.20
N TRP A 28 -7.83 -3.01 4.76
CA TRP A 28 -7.14 -1.82 5.27
C TRP A 28 -7.71 -0.52 4.71
N VAL A 29 -7.92 -0.45 3.39
CA VAL A 29 -8.38 0.78 2.72
C VAL A 29 -9.86 1.08 2.99
N THR A 30 -10.67 0.07 3.30
CA THR A 30 -12.07 0.27 3.71
C THR A 30 -12.23 0.51 5.22
N HIS A 31 -11.19 0.30 6.01
CA HIS A 31 -11.24 0.52 7.44
C HIS A 31 -11.54 2.01 7.75
N PRO A 32 -12.39 2.36 8.73
CA PRO A 32 -12.77 3.74 9.01
C PRO A 32 -11.59 4.71 9.20
N ARG A 33 -10.50 4.24 9.80
CA ARG A 33 -9.24 4.97 9.99
C ARG A 33 -8.47 5.32 8.70
N ALA A 34 -8.82 4.73 7.56
CA ALA A 34 -8.20 4.96 6.26
C ALA A 34 -9.03 5.91 5.37
N GLU A 35 -9.92 6.71 5.98
CA GLU A 35 -10.86 7.60 5.28
C GLU A 35 -10.25 8.60 4.28
N HIS A 36 -8.94 8.82 4.33
CA HIS A 36 -8.23 9.72 3.44
C HIS A 36 -7.41 9.01 2.34
N TRP A 37 -7.41 7.67 2.26
CA TRP A 37 -6.50 6.91 1.39
C TRP A 37 -7.15 6.37 0.10
N MET A 38 -8.43 6.00 0.14
CA MET A 38 -9.24 5.57 -1.00
C MET A 38 -10.72 5.81 -0.69
N THR A 39 -11.60 5.65 -1.69
CA THR A 39 -13.05 5.63 -1.47
C THR A 39 -13.40 4.50 -0.48
N ARG A 40 -14.06 4.83 0.64
CA ARG A 40 -14.45 3.85 1.67
C ARG A 40 -15.36 2.73 1.11
N ASP A 41 -16.08 3.03 0.04
CA ASP A 41 -16.97 2.12 -0.68
C ASP A 41 -16.27 1.30 -1.79
N ALA A 42 -14.94 1.34 -1.89
CA ALA A 42 -14.20 0.55 -2.85
C ALA A 42 -14.54 -0.94 -2.67
N THR A 43 -14.91 -1.60 -3.77
CA THR A 43 -15.10 -3.05 -3.77
C THR A 43 -13.74 -3.75 -3.83
N LEU A 44 -13.72 -5.05 -3.50
CA LEU A 44 -12.50 -5.85 -3.68
C LEU A 44 -11.98 -5.80 -5.11
N THR A 45 -12.88 -5.84 -6.10
CA THR A 45 -12.52 -5.75 -7.52
C THR A 45 -11.94 -4.40 -7.91
N ASP A 46 -12.40 -3.30 -7.28
CA ASP A 46 -11.80 -1.98 -7.52
C ASP A 46 -10.36 -1.93 -6.99
N VAL A 47 -10.13 -2.52 -5.81
CA VAL A 47 -8.80 -2.67 -5.21
C VAL A 47 -7.88 -3.53 -6.08
N GLU A 48 -8.33 -4.71 -6.50
CA GLU A 48 -7.58 -5.58 -7.43
C GLU A 48 -7.21 -4.83 -8.71
N ARG A 49 -8.18 -4.14 -9.33
CA ARG A 49 -7.95 -3.38 -10.56
C ARG A 49 -6.94 -2.26 -10.35
N ALA A 50 -7.03 -1.53 -9.24
CA ALA A 50 -6.09 -0.45 -8.92
C ALA A 50 -4.65 -0.98 -8.79
N TYR A 51 -4.44 -2.06 -8.04
CA TYR A 51 -3.10 -2.61 -7.85
C TYR A 51 -2.58 -3.36 -9.08
N MET A 52 -3.45 -3.97 -9.90
CA MET A 52 -3.06 -4.49 -11.22
C MET A 52 -2.56 -3.36 -12.15
N ALA A 53 -3.24 -2.21 -12.15
CA ALA A 53 -2.81 -1.07 -12.94
C ALA A 53 -1.44 -0.53 -12.47
N ILE A 54 -1.20 -0.49 -11.16
CA ILE A 54 0.11 -0.12 -10.61
C ILE A 54 1.19 -1.11 -11.06
N ALA A 55 0.96 -2.41 -10.88
CA ALA A 55 1.91 -3.46 -11.27
C ALA A 55 2.24 -3.43 -12.78
N ALA A 56 1.28 -3.03 -13.62
CA ALA A 56 1.48 -2.88 -15.06
C ALA A 56 2.09 -1.52 -15.48
N SER A 57 2.10 -0.51 -14.61
CA SER A 57 2.43 0.87 -14.98
C SER A 57 3.92 1.11 -15.25
N GLY A 58 4.82 0.34 -14.63
CA GLY A 58 6.27 0.56 -14.71
C GLY A 58 6.79 1.86 -14.06
N HIS A 59 5.90 2.73 -13.56
CA HIS A 59 6.22 4.04 -12.99
C HIS A 59 5.73 4.21 -11.54
N ARG A 60 4.81 3.34 -11.12
CA ARG A 60 4.33 3.23 -9.74
C ARG A 60 4.60 1.82 -9.27
N GLU A 61 4.98 1.69 -8.02
CA GLU A 61 5.26 0.40 -7.40
C GLU A 61 4.54 0.32 -6.05
N ALA A 62 3.98 -0.85 -5.74
CA ALA A 62 3.32 -1.09 -4.47
C ALA A 62 4.03 -2.23 -3.72
N TYR A 63 4.20 -2.04 -2.41
CA TYR A 63 4.89 -2.95 -1.52
C TYR A 63 4.07 -3.18 -0.25
N LEU A 64 4.14 -4.40 0.26
CA LEU A 64 3.70 -4.72 1.61
C LEU A 64 4.89 -4.69 2.56
N GLY A 65 4.73 -3.92 3.63
CA GLY A 65 5.65 -3.91 4.76
C GLY A 65 5.28 -4.94 5.80
N LEU A 66 6.24 -5.79 6.14
CA LEU A 66 6.10 -6.86 7.10
C LEU A 66 6.83 -6.48 8.39
N CYS A 67 6.15 -6.61 9.53
CA CYS A 67 6.75 -6.52 10.86
C CYS A 67 6.82 -7.94 11.41
N GLU A 68 8.03 -8.44 11.68
CA GLU A 68 8.25 -9.83 12.11
C GLU A 68 7.59 -10.86 11.17
N GLY A 69 7.64 -10.61 9.86
CA GLY A 69 7.04 -11.47 8.83
C GLY A 69 5.54 -11.30 8.63
N VAL A 70 4.87 -10.42 9.38
CA VAL A 70 3.42 -10.18 9.28
C VAL A 70 3.14 -8.89 8.53
N PRO A 71 2.35 -8.91 7.43
CA PRO A 71 1.92 -7.70 6.73
C PRO A 71 1.26 -6.70 7.68
N SER A 72 1.80 -5.49 7.74
CA SER A 72 1.43 -4.49 8.74
C SER A 72 1.16 -3.11 8.16
N PHE A 73 1.70 -2.80 6.98
CA PHE A 73 1.46 -1.53 6.29
C PHE A 73 1.65 -1.67 4.79
N LEU A 74 1.05 -0.74 4.05
CA LEU A 74 1.19 -0.60 2.60
C LEU A 74 2.15 0.55 2.29
N VAL A 75 2.98 0.39 1.26
CA VAL A 75 3.82 1.44 0.70
C VAL A 75 3.54 1.56 -0.78
N GLU A 76 3.28 2.79 -1.25
CA GLU A 76 3.21 3.11 -2.67
C GLU A 76 4.35 4.07 -3.02
N TRP A 77 5.13 3.69 -4.03
CA TRP A 77 6.19 4.49 -4.59
C TRP A 77 5.71 5.10 -5.91
N TYR A 78 5.98 6.39 -6.09
CA TYR A 78 5.61 7.14 -7.29
C TYR A 78 6.85 7.76 -7.92
N ASP A 79 7.07 7.54 -9.21
CA ASP A 79 8.05 8.31 -9.96
C ASP A 79 7.52 9.73 -10.23
N LEU A 80 8.19 10.74 -9.67
CA LEU A 80 7.73 12.13 -9.76
C LEU A 80 8.01 12.79 -11.12
N ARG A 81 8.74 12.15 -12.05
CA ARG A 81 9.05 12.76 -13.36
C ARG A 81 7.85 12.71 -14.31
N GLU A 82 6.93 11.80 -14.05
CA GLU A 82 5.66 11.67 -14.77
C GLU A 82 4.57 12.60 -14.21
N LEU A 83 4.81 13.26 -13.07
CA LEU A 83 3.93 14.30 -12.55
C LEU A 83 4.08 15.57 -13.40
N SER A 84 3.36 15.62 -14.53
CA SER A 84 3.04 16.90 -15.15
C SER A 84 2.32 17.78 -14.11
N ALA A 85 2.67 19.06 -14.06
CA ALA A 85 2.10 20.01 -13.10
C ALA A 85 0.56 20.07 -13.27
N GLY A 86 -0.17 19.23 -12.55
CA GLY A 86 -1.64 19.15 -12.66
C GLY A 86 -2.33 17.85 -12.22
N GLN A 87 -1.63 16.71 -12.08
CA GLN A 87 -2.30 15.44 -11.72
C GLN A 87 -1.54 14.65 -10.65
N GLY A 88 -1.54 15.18 -9.43
CA GLY A 88 -1.17 14.44 -8.23
C GLY A 88 -2.39 14.27 -7.34
N THR A 89 -3.41 13.54 -7.79
CA THR A 89 -4.52 13.14 -6.91
C THR A 89 -4.18 11.77 -6.34
N CYS A 90 -3.91 11.73 -5.04
CA CYS A 90 -3.96 10.50 -4.26
C CYS A 90 -5.44 10.09 -4.22
N GLY A 91 -5.80 8.98 -4.87
CA GLY A 91 -7.14 8.43 -4.90
C GLY A 91 -8.07 9.04 -5.97
N GLU A 92 -7.86 8.68 -7.23
CA GLU A 92 -8.97 8.64 -8.19
C GLU A 92 -9.17 7.17 -8.61
N ALA A 93 -10.26 6.61 -8.12
CA ALA A 93 -10.87 5.34 -8.51
C ALA A 93 -12.14 5.65 -9.31
#